data_AF-A0A177AST2-F1
#
_entry.id   AF-A0A177AST2-F1
#
_cell.length_a   1.000
_cell.length_b   1.000
_cell.length_c   1.000
_cell.angle_alpha   90.00
_cell.angle_beta   90.00
_cell.angle_gamma   90.00
#
_symmetry.space_group_name_H-M   'P 1'
#
loop_
_entity.id
_entity.type
_entity.pdbx_description
1 polymer ?
#
loop_
_entity_poly.entity_id
_entity_poly.type
_entity_poly.pdbx_seq_one_letter_code
_entity_poly.pdbx_strand_id
1 'polypeptide(L)'
;MRSHIGIIIVYQLNGTWVEVLVLCSLFSQRHTGVNIRSKIVEHIKYWNLNNKVSAIVADNASNNVKALNVDQDIPEQNEYMIDIQNAHFVRCFSHTVQLTVNDILKDKKNRRHT
;
A
#
# COMPACT_ATOMS: atom_id res chain seq x y z
N MET A 1 7.92 12.12 -14.76
CA MET A 1 7.38 12.40 -13.41
C MET A 1 8.32 11.77 -12.41
N ARG A 2 8.86 12.52 -11.44
CA ARG A 2 9.66 11.94 -10.36
C ARG A 2 8.70 11.38 -9.32
N SER A 3 8.95 10.16 -8.91
CA SER A 3 8.08 9.47 -8.00
C SER A 3 8.69 9.38 -6.62
N HIS A 4 7.84 9.23 -5.62
CA HIS A 4 8.25 9.10 -4.23
C HIS A 4 7.56 7.90 -3.60
N ILE A 5 8.20 7.32 -2.60
CA ILE A 5 7.61 6.33 -1.72
C ILE A 5 7.70 6.85 -0.28
N GLY A 6 6.58 6.79 0.42
CA GLY A 6 6.48 7.10 1.83
C GLY A 6 6.05 5.85 2.60
N ILE A 7 6.71 5.56 3.72
CA ILE A 7 6.27 4.52 4.66
C ILE A 7 6.11 5.17 6.02
N ILE A 8 4.91 5.04 6.57
CA ILE A 8 4.56 5.48 7.92
C ILE A 8 4.18 4.25 8.71
N ILE A 9 4.76 4.11 9.90
CA ILE A 9 4.35 3.10 10.86
C ILE A 9 3.37 3.76 11.83
N VAL A 10 2.22 3.12 12.01
CA VAL A 10 1.19 3.54 12.97
C VAL A 10 1.01 2.44 14.01
N TYR A 11 1.11 2.79 15.29
CA TYR A 11 0.94 1.85 16.39
C TYR A 11 0.36 2.53 17.63
N GLN A 12 -0.16 1.74 18.57
CA GLN A 12 -0.69 2.24 19.83
C GLN A 12 0.36 2.10 20.94
N LEU A 13 0.55 3.17 21.72
CA LEU A 13 1.39 3.18 22.91
C LEU A 13 0.62 3.88 24.05
N ASN A 14 0.39 3.19 25.16
CA ASN A 14 -0.32 3.72 26.34
C ASN A 14 -1.68 4.37 26.02
N GLY A 15 -2.47 3.72 25.15
CA GLY A 15 -3.80 4.20 24.74
C GLY A 15 -3.79 5.36 23.74
N THR A 16 -2.61 5.79 23.28
CA THR A 16 -2.45 6.84 22.28
C THR A 16 -1.92 6.28 20.97
N TRP A 17 -2.39 6.81 19.83
CA TRP A 17 -1.85 6.49 18.52
C TRP A 17 -0.57 7.27 18.25
N VAL A 18 0.46 6.56 17.79
CA VAL A 18 1.75 7.10 17.40
C VAL A 18 1.95 6.84 15.92
N GLU A 19 2.35 7.88 15.21
CA GLU A 19 2.69 7.83 13.78
C GLU A 19 4.15 8.21 13.60
N VAL A 20 4.89 7.38 12.85
CA VAL A 20 6.31 7.62 12.59
C VAL A 20 6.57 7.48 11.09
N LEU A 21 7.01 8.56 10.45
CA LEU A 21 7.51 8.53 9.09
C LEU A 21 8.89 7.86 9.08
N VAL A 22 8.97 6.64 8.56
CA VAL A 22 10.22 5.85 8.52
C VAL A 22 10.89 5.86 7.15
N LEU A 23 10.17 6.23 6.10
CA LEU A 23 10.72 6.43 4.76
C LEU A 23 9.99 7.58 4.07
N CYS A 24 10.75 8.48 3.46
CA CYS A 24 10.26 9.39 2.44
C CYS A 24 11.40 9.66 1.46
N SER A 25 11.38 9.01 0.31
CA SER A 25 12.47 9.10 -0.65
C SER A 25 12.00 9.12 -2.09
N LEU A 26 12.87 9.62 -2.96
CA LEU A 26 12.71 9.46 -4.40
C LEU A 26 12.73 7.96 -4.74
N PHE A 27 11.68 7.51 -5.41
CA PHE A 27 11.58 6.15 -5.88
C PHE A 27 12.12 6.07 -7.31
N SER A 28 13.42 5.82 -7.42
CA SER A 28 14.17 5.83 -8.69
C SER A 28 13.90 4.61 -9.58
N GLN A 29 13.33 3.54 -9.01
CA GLN A 29 12.99 2.31 -9.73
C GLN A 29 11.65 2.43 -10.46
N ARG A 30 11.41 1.51 -11.40
CA ARG A 30 10.06 1.35 -11.97
C ARG A 30 9.07 0.99 -10.87
N HIS A 31 7.86 1.55 -10.93
CA HIS A 31 6.78 1.31 -9.99
C HIS A 31 6.11 -0.05 -10.20
N THR A 32 6.87 -1.13 -10.23
CA THR A 32 6.28 -2.47 -10.28
C THR A 32 5.85 -2.88 -8.88
N GLY A 33 4.85 -3.75 -8.79
CA GLY A 33 4.44 -4.31 -7.48
C GLY A 33 5.60 -4.99 -6.75
N VAL A 34 6.50 -5.65 -7.49
CA VAL A 34 7.72 -6.27 -6.95
C VAL A 34 8.63 -5.25 -6.28
N ASN A 35 8.92 -4.13 -6.93
CA ASN A 35 9.84 -3.12 -6.39
C ASN A 35 9.24 -2.42 -5.17
N ILE A 36 7.94 -2.11 -5.21
CA ILE A 36 7.22 -1.53 -4.06
C ILE A 36 7.27 -2.50 -2.87
N ARG A 37 6.95 -3.77 -3.11
CA ARG A 37 6.99 -4.81 -2.08
C ARG A 37 8.38 -4.97 -1.48
N SER A 38 9.43 -4.99 -2.32
CA SER A 38 10.81 -5.07 -1.86
C SER A 38 11.15 -3.94 -0.88
N LYS A 39 10.74 -2.70 -1.15
CA LYS A 39 10.92 -1.57 -0.23
C LYS A 39 10.15 -1.71 1.07
N ILE A 40 8.93 -2.24 1.03
CA ILE A 40 8.14 -2.49 2.24
C ILE A 40 8.82 -3.54 3.11
N VAL A 41 9.20 -4.69 2.53
CA VAL A 41 9.87 -5.79 3.24
C VAL A 41 11.22 -5.36 3.82
N GLU A 42 12.01 -4.58 3.08
CA GLU A 42 13.27 -4.00 3.57
C GLU A 42 13.07 -3.26 4.91
N HIS A 43 12.01 -2.46 5.02
CA HIS A 43 11.73 -1.68 6.23
C HIS A 43 11.13 -2.55 7.34
N ILE A 44 10.28 -3.53 7.00
CA ILE A 44 9.77 -4.48 7.99
C ILE A 44 10.92 -5.26 8.64
N LYS A 45 11.90 -5.72 7.85
CA LYS A 45 13.11 -6.37 8.36
C LYS A 45 13.97 -5.41 9.17
N TYR A 46 14.27 -4.22 8.65
CA TYR A 46 15.10 -3.21 9.32
C TYR A 46 14.57 -2.84 10.72
N TRP A 47 13.26 -2.71 10.87
CA TRP A 47 12.61 -2.37 12.14
C TRP A 47 12.22 -3.58 13.00
N ASN A 48 12.60 -4.81 12.62
CA ASN A 48 12.24 -6.06 13.32
C ASN A 48 10.72 -6.25 13.53
N LEU A 49 9.94 -5.95 12.49
CA LEU A 49 8.47 -6.00 12.46
C LEU A 49 7.90 -7.28 11.82
N ASN A 50 8.75 -8.26 11.48
CA ASN A 50 8.32 -9.53 10.91
C ASN A 50 7.22 -10.16 11.77
N ASN A 51 6.10 -10.54 11.16
CA ASN A 51 4.91 -11.09 11.82
C ASN A 51 4.23 -10.17 12.87
N LYS A 52 4.61 -8.89 12.95
CA LYS A 52 4.01 -7.90 13.88
C LYS A 52 3.13 -6.87 13.16
N VAL A 53 3.15 -6.85 11.83
CA VAL A 53 2.33 -5.94 11.01
C VAL A 53 0.94 -6.54 10.88
N SER A 54 -0.06 -5.88 11.47
CA SER A 54 -1.47 -6.30 11.40
C SER A 54 -2.14 -5.90 10.07
N ALA A 55 -1.78 -4.73 9.54
CA ALA A 55 -2.35 -4.22 8.31
C ALA A 55 -1.38 -3.28 7.57
N ILE A 56 -1.55 -3.19 6.25
CA ILE A 56 -0.90 -2.21 5.38
C ILE A 56 -1.99 -1.43 4.66
N VAL A 57 -1.92 -0.10 4.73
CA VAL A 57 -2.85 0.81 4.05
C VAL A 57 -2.18 1.41 2.81
N ALA A 58 -2.77 1.23 1.63
CA ALA A 58 -2.29 1.86 0.39
C ALA A 58 -3.45 2.20 -0.55
N ASP A 59 -3.20 3.05 -1.54
CA ASP A 59 -4.21 3.39 -2.56
C ASP A 59 -4.53 2.19 -3.48
N ASN A 60 -5.51 2.40 -4.37
CA ASN A 60 -5.99 1.34 -5.27
C ASN A 60 -5.18 1.22 -6.57
N ALA A 61 -4.02 1.88 -6.69
CA ALA A 61 -3.20 1.76 -7.89
C ALA A 61 -2.81 0.30 -8.12
N SER A 62 -2.90 -0.16 -9.37
CA SER A 62 -2.68 -1.57 -9.74
C SER A 62 -1.35 -2.12 -9.25
N ASN A 63 -0.31 -1.30 -9.16
CA ASN A 63 1.00 -1.71 -8.65
C ASN A 63 1.02 -1.88 -7.13
N ASN A 64 0.30 -1.06 -6.37
CA ASN A 64 0.12 -1.24 -4.92
C ASN A 64 -0.71 -2.49 -4.64
N VAL A 65 -1.76 -2.73 -5.42
CA VAL A 65 -2.52 -3.98 -5.34
C VAL A 65 -1.62 -5.18 -5.62
N LYS A 66 -0.83 -5.16 -6.69
CA LYS A 66 0.12 -6.25 -6.98
C LYS A 66 1.21 -6.43 -5.92
N ALA A 67 1.61 -5.36 -5.23
CA ALA A 67 2.61 -5.42 -4.16
C ALA A 67 2.05 -6.07 -2.89
N LEU A 68 0.74 -5.93 -2.65
CA LEU A 68 0.07 -6.24 -1.38
C LEU A 68 -0.98 -7.37 -1.47
N ASN A 69 -1.39 -7.78 -2.68
CA ASN A 69 -2.25 -8.94 -2.85
C ASN A 69 -1.48 -10.19 -2.47
N VAL A 70 -2.03 -10.91 -1.50
CA VAL A 70 -1.58 -12.23 -1.06
C VAL A 70 -2.22 -13.34 -1.92
N ASP A 71 -3.24 -13.01 -2.73
CA ASP A 71 -3.95 -13.96 -3.56
C ASP A 71 -3.35 -14.11 -4.98
N GLN A 72 -2.75 -15.28 -5.16
CA GLN A 72 -2.58 -16.10 -6.36
C GLN A 72 -1.44 -15.78 -7.35
N ASP A 73 -0.70 -16.87 -7.68
CA ASP A 73 0.35 -17.04 -8.70
C ASP A 73 1.74 -16.46 -8.42
N ILE A 74 2.28 -16.62 -7.21
CA ILE A 74 3.70 -16.35 -6.95
C ILE A 74 4.36 -17.59 -6.33
N PRO A 75 5.40 -18.17 -6.97
CA PRO A 75 6.05 -19.40 -6.49
C PRO A 75 6.53 -19.28 -5.05
N GLU A 76 6.30 -20.33 -4.25
CA GLU A 76 6.62 -20.48 -2.81
C GLU A 76 8.08 -20.19 -2.40
N GLN A 77 8.97 -19.87 -3.35
CA GLN A 77 10.42 -19.83 -3.13
C GLN A 77 11.01 -18.42 -2.96
N ASN A 78 10.20 -17.37 -2.81
CA ASN A 78 10.73 -16.04 -2.53
C ASN A 78 10.70 -15.72 -1.03
N GLU A 79 11.87 -15.57 -0.41
CA GLU A 79 12.06 -15.15 0.99
C GLU A 79 11.25 -13.89 1.37
N TYR A 80 11.03 -12.99 0.40
CA TYR A 80 10.17 -11.81 0.53
C TYR A 80 8.69 -12.13 0.79
N MET A 81 8.24 -13.39 0.59
CA MET A 81 6.84 -13.80 0.77
C MET A 81 6.41 -13.89 2.24
N ILE A 82 7.33 -14.30 3.12
CA ILE A 82 7.02 -14.70 4.50
C ILE A 82 6.71 -13.48 5.39
N ASP A 83 7.24 -12.30 5.06
CA ASP A 83 7.23 -11.18 6.02
C ASP A 83 5.93 -10.36 6.06
N ILE A 84 5.09 -10.43 5.02
CA ILE A 84 3.82 -9.66 4.94
C ILE A 84 2.55 -10.51 4.81
N GLN A 85 2.68 -11.83 4.75
CA GLN A 85 1.57 -12.77 4.52
C GLN A 85 0.43 -12.68 5.56
N ASN A 86 0.73 -12.20 6.77
CA ASN A 86 -0.26 -12.06 7.85
C ASN A 86 -0.86 -10.64 7.94
N ALA A 87 -0.38 -9.68 7.13
CA ALA A 87 -0.88 -8.32 7.16
C ALA A 87 -2.14 -8.18 6.29
N HIS A 88 -3.21 -7.61 6.84
CA HIS A 88 -4.38 -7.25 6.07
C HIS A 88 -4.09 -6.08 5.13
N PHE A 89 -4.40 -6.22 3.84
CA PHE A 89 -4.37 -5.09 2.92
C PHE A 89 -5.66 -4.26 3.05
N VAL A 90 -5.51 -3.00 3.45
CA VAL A 90 -6.61 -2.04 3.59
C VAL A 90 -6.46 -0.95 2.52
N ARG A 91 -7.57 -0.63 1.84
CA ARG A 91 -7.58 0.43 0.82
C ARG A 91 -7.58 1.81 1.48
N CYS A 92 -6.84 2.75 0.89
CA CYS A 92 -6.83 4.13 1.33
C CYS A 92 -8.24 4.75 1.23
N PHE A 93 -8.77 5.20 2.36
CA PHE A 93 -10.10 5.79 2.46
C PHE A 93 -10.26 6.99 1.54
N SER A 94 -9.33 7.95 1.59
CA SER A 94 -9.36 9.17 0.76
C SER A 94 -9.38 8.86 -0.74
N HIS A 95 -8.62 7.83 -1.16
CA HIS A 95 -8.61 7.43 -2.56
C HIS A 95 -9.94 6.78 -2.97
N THR A 96 -10.53 5.94 -2.11
CA THR A 96 -11.86 5.36 -2.35
C THR A 96 -12.92 6.44 -2.49
N VAL A 97 -12.94 7.44 -1.61
CA VAL A 97 -13.86 8.59 -1.72
C VAL A 97 -13.66 9.34 -3.03
N GLN A 98 -12.42 9.60 -3.43
CA GLN A 98 -12.11 10.27 -4.69
C GLN A 98 -12.61 9.49 -5.91
N LEU A 99 -12.46 8.16 -5.91
CA LEU A 99 -12.97 7.30 -6.99
C LEU A 99 -14.50 7.38 -7.06
N THR A 100 -15.20 7.29 -5.93
CA THR A 100 -16.66 7.43 -5.87
C THR A 100 -17.13 8.78 -6.44
N VAL A 101 -16.49 9.88 -6.05
CA VAL A 101 -16.82 11.22 -6.57
C VAL A 101 -16.62 11.27 -8.08
N ASN A 102 -15.50 10.75 -8.59
CA ASN A 102 -15.22 10.73 -10.02
C ASN A 102 -16.28 9.96 -10.80
N ASP A 103 -16.76 8.84 -10.27
CA ASP A 103 -17.77 8.02 -10.96
C ASP A 103 -19.15 8.69 -10.96
N ILE A 104 -19.54 9.35 -9.86
CA ILE A 104 -20.75 10.18 -9.81
C ILE A 104 -20.70 11.30 -10.86
N LEU A 105 -19.55 11.96 -11.01
CA LEU A 105 -19.39 13.06 -11.97
C LEU A 105 -19.46 12.56 -13.42
N LYS A 106 -18.89 11.39 -13.73
CA LYS A 106 -19.01 10.76 -15.05
C LYS A 106 -20.46 10.40 -15.37
N ASP A 107 -21.19 9.79 -14.43
CA ASP A 107 -22.60 9.45 -14.61
C ASP A 107 -23.46 10.70 -14.88
N LYS A 108 -23.26 11.77 -14.09
CA LYS A 108 -23.93 13.06 -14.34
C LYS A 108 -23.65 13.64 -15.73
N LYS A 109 -22.41 13.51 -16.23
CA LYS A 109 -22.06 13.98 -17.58
C LYS A 109 -22.76 13.16 -18.66
N ASN A 110 -22.80 11.84 -18.51
CA ASN A 110 -23.45 10.95 -19.48
C ASN A 110 -24.96 11.20 -19.57
N ARG A 111 -25.63 11.46 -18.43
CA ARG A 111 -27.07 11.76 -18.39
C ARG A 111 -27.47 13.15 -18.92
N ARG A 112 -26.50 14.06 -19.14
CA ARG A 112 -26.77 15.39 -19.74
C ARG A 112 -26.74 15.36 -21.28
N HIS A 113 -26.33 14.25 -21.88
CA HIS A 113 -26.25 14.06 -23.34
C HIS A 113 -27.33 13.10 -23.88
N THR A 114 -28.26 12.68 -23.02
CA THR A 114 -29.51 11.96 -23.33
C THR A 114 -30.69 12.86 -23.02
#